data_AF-A0A7N8WXJ5-F1
#
_entry.id   AF-A0A7N8WXJ5-F1
#
_cell.length_a   1.000
_cell.length_b   1.000
_cell.length_c   1.000
_cell.angle_alpha   90.00
_cell.angle_beta   90.00
_cell.angle_gamma   90.00
#
_symmetry.space_group_name_H-M   'P 1'
#
loop_
_entity.id
_entity.type
_entity.pdbx_description
1 polymer ?
#
loop_
_entity_poly.entity_id
_entity_poly.type
_entity_poly.pdbx_seq_one_letter_code
_entity_poly.pdbx_strand_id
1 'polypeptide(L)'
;MISVLSSPAKSLECYHACAKPSAVEEEEAEVVTLYRGADLENNCVSCSSTNYSTMPLSTQSQTDDEQYILVASLDNAHNLSNILKAITFKDHAIFSATPNGLKVTVEDSKCLQANAFIQAEIFQEYTIQEDLVGFQVNLTVLLDCLNIFGGSTVPGVLTALRMCYRGYGYPLTLFLEEGGVVTVCKINTQEPEEPIDFEFCSANVTNKVILQSDSLKETFSELDMTSEVLQITMSPSQPYFRLSTFGNAGNAHYDYPKDSDMMELFQCTKTQINRYKMSLLKPSTKALALSCKVSVRIDSRGFLSLQYLVRNDDGQICFVEYYCCPDEELEE
;
A
#
# COMPACT_ATOMS: atom_id res chain seq x y z
N MET A 1 -18.27 0.09 -7.49
CA MET A 1 -19.13 -1.09 -7.22
C MET A 1 -18.48 -2.28 -7.93
N ILE A 2 -18.23 -3.40 -7.26
CA ILE A 2 -17.54 -4.58 -7.85
C ILE A 2 -18.61 -5.54 -8.37
N SER A 3 -18.66 -5.86 -9.67
CA SER A 3 -19.43 -7.03 -10.11
C SER A 3 -18.60 -8.29 -9.94
N VAL A 4 -19.20 -9.27 -9.27
CA VAL A 4 -18.63 -10.61 -9.10
C VAL A 4 -19.39 -11.54 -10.02
N LEU A 5 -18.76 -11.94 -11.13
CA LEU A 5 -19.31 -12.95 -12.02
C LEU A 5 -18.78 -14.33 -11.61
N SER A 6 -19.58 -15.11 -10.89
CA SER A 6 -19.31 -16.51 -10.63
C SER A 6 -19.87 -17.35 -11.79
N SER A 7 -18.99 -17.93 -12.62
CA SER A 7 -19.41 -18.81 -13.71
C SER A 7 -18.89 -20.23 -13.47
N PRO A 8 -19.76 -21.24 -13.34
CA PRO A 8 -19.35 -22.62 -13.56
C PRO A 8 -19.09 -22.79 -15.06
N ALA A 9 -17.95 -23.39 -15.40
CA ALA A 9 -17.50 -23.61 -16.77
C ALA A 9 -18.59 -24.23 -17.66
N LYS A 10 -19.36 -23.40 -18.38
CA LYS A 10 -20.06 -23.70 -19.64
C LYS A 10 -20.72 -22.45 -20.23
N SER A 11 -20.41 -22.21 -21.51
CA SER A 11 -21.04 -21.28 -22.47
C SER A 11 -20.90 -19.76 -22.25
N LEU A 12 -19.92 -19.17 -22.93
CA LEU A 12 -19.77 -17.71 -23.10
C LEU A 12 -20.62 -17.12 -24.25
N GLU A 13 -21.49 -17.90 -24.92
CA GLU A 13 -22.13 -17.48 -26.18
C GLU A 13 -23.60 -17.00 -26.07
N CYS A 14 -24.23 -16.99 -24.90
CA CYS A 14 -25.68 -16.70 -24.82
C CYS A 14 -26.09 -15.35 -24.20
N TYR A 15 -25.18 -14.51 -23.73
CA TYR A 15 -25.57 -13.27 -23.01
C TYR A 15 -25.76 -12.02 -23.88
N HIS A 16 -25.66 -12.13 -25.21
CA HIS A 16 -25.86 -10.97 -26.09
C HIS A 16 -27.32 -10.53 -26.31
N ALA A 17 -28.30 -11.15 -25.63
CA ALA A 17 -29.71 -10.88 -25.89
C ALA A 17 -30.59 -10.82 -24.63
N CYS A 18 -30.34 -9.87 -23.72
CA CYS A 18 -31.38 -9.11 -23.00
C CYS A 18 -30.79 -8.22 -21.91
N ALA A 19 -30.58 -6.93 -22.19
CA ALA A 19 -30.61 -5.90 -21.17
C ALA A 19 -31.04 -4.58 -21.82
N LYS A 20 -32.21 -4.07 -21.41
CA LYS A 20 -32.64 -2.69 -21.71
C LYS A 20 -31.89 -1.73 -20.78
N PRO A 21 -31.63 -0.49 -21.20
CA PRO A 21 -30.71 0.41 -20.50
C PRO A 21 -31.37 1.01 -19.26
N SER A 22 -30.79 0.72 -18.09
CA SER A 22 -30.98 1.50 -16.88
C SER A 22 -29.59 1.93 -16.41
N ALA A 23 -29.41 3.25 -16.26
CA ALA A 23 -28.27 3.98 -15.67
C ALA A 23 -26.93 3.22 -15.64
N VAL A 24 -26.02 3.62 -16.54
CA VAL A 24 -24.62 3.18 -16.55
C VAL A 24 -23.93 3.74 -15.31
N GLU A 25 -23.84 2.96 -14.24
CA GLU A 25 -22.78 3.15 -13.25
C GLU A 25 -21.49 2.62 -13.91
N GLU A 26 -20.50 3.48 -14.11
CA GLU A 26 -19.18 3.05 -14.60
C GLU A 26 -18.55 2.13 -13.55
N GLU A 27 -18.29 0.89 -13.95
CA GLU A 27 -17.74 -0.13 -13.08
C GLU A 27 -16.22 0.06 -12.94
N GLU A 28 -15.71 0.17 -11.71
CA GLU A 28 -14.29 0.45 -11.47
C GLU A 28 -13.38 -0.79 -11.64
N ALA A 29 -13.96 -1.99 -11.51
CA ALA A 29 -13.25 -3.24 -11.72
C ALA A 29 -14.18 -4.40 -12.12
N GLU A 30 -13.68 -5.29 -12.99
CA GLU A 30 -14.33 -6.54 -13.38
C GLU A 30 -13.65 -7.71 -12.64
N VAL A 31 -14.43 -8.58 -11.95
CA VAL A 31 -13.89 -9.72 -11.19
C VAL A 31 -14.50 -11.05 -11.64
N VAL A 32 -13.62 -12.00 -11.99
CA VAL A 32 -13.99 -13.35 -12.46
C VAL A 32 -13.27 -14.40 -11.61
N THR A 33 -14.01 -15.33 -11.00
CA THR A 33 -13.44 -16.43 -10.21
C THR A 33 -13.67 -17.78 -10.89
N LEU A 34 -12.59 -18.55 -11.03
CA LEU A 34 -12.51 -19.86 -11.65
C LEU A 34 -12.12 -20.91 -10.61
N TYR A 35 -12.82 -22.06 -10.61
CA TYR A 35 -12.52 -23.19 -9.75
C TYR A 35 -11.81 -24.28 -10.57
N ARG A 36 -10.70 -24.85 -10.06
CA ARG A 36 -10.16 -26.09 -10.64
C ARG A 36 -11.21 -27.20 -10.49
N GLY A 37 -11.63 -27.77 -11.62
CA GLY A 37 -12.51 -28.93 -11.63
C GLY A 37 -11.78 -30.15 -11.07
N ALA A 38 -12.09 -30.51 -9.83
CA ALA A 38 -11.86 -31.85 -9.29
C ALA A 38 -13.16 -32.31 -8.61
N ASP A 39 -13.62 -33.51 -9.02
CA ASP A 39 -14.73 -34.31 -8.49
C ASP A 39 -16.17 -33.96 -8.89
N LEU A 40 -16.47 -34.11 -10.20
CA LEU A 40 -17.80 -34.47 -10.71
C LEU A 40 -17.70 -35.64 -11.71
N GLU A 41 -16.95 -36.69 -11.37
CA GLU A 41 -17.07 -37.99 -12.04
C GLU A 41 -18.05 -38.89 -11.27
N ASN A 42 -19.35 -38.71 -11.53
CA ASN A 42 -20.28 -39.84 -11.74
C ASN A 42 -21.66 -39.33 -12.18
N ASN A 43 -22.19 -39.94 -13.24
CA ASN A 43 -23.44 -39.66 -13.96
C ASN A 43 -23.48 -38.43 -14.88
N CYS A 44 -22.82 -38.54 -16.03
CA CYS A 44 -23.50 -38.21 -17.30
C CYS A 44 -22.89 -39.02 -18.45
N VAL A 45 -23.57 -40.11 -18.83
CA VAL A 45 -23.25 -40.85 -20.06
C VAL A 45 -23.78 -40.03 -21.23
N SER A 46 -22.87 -39.37 -21.95
CA SER A 46 -22.92 -38.94 -23.36
C SER A 46 -22.37 -37.53 -23.54
N CYS A 47 -21.09 -37.43 -23.89
CA CYS A 47 -20.56 -36.42 -24.81
C CYS A 47 -19.14 -36.83 -25.21
N SER A 48 -18.99 -37.07 -26.50
CA SER A 48 -17.77 -37.47 -27.19
C SER A 48 -16.69 -36.38 -27.15
N SER A 49 -15.51 -36.77 -26.68
CA SER A 49 -14.16 -36.36 -27.13
C SER A 49 -13.94 -34.89 -27.52
N THR A 50 -13.48 -34.10 -26.55
CA THR A 50 -12.51 -33.02 -26.76
C THR A 50 -11.59 -32.95 -25.54
N ASN A 51 -10.31 -33.28 -25.75
CA ASN A 51 -9.27 -33.18 -24.73
C ASN A 51 -8.99 -31.70 -24.45
N TYR A 52 -9.47 -31.19 -23.31
CA TYR A 52 -8.95 -29.98 -22.69
C TYR A 52 -8.01 -30.40 -21.57
N SER A 53 -6.71 -30.24 -21.79
CA SER A 53 -5.69 -30.46 -20.77
C SER A 53 -5.65 -29.24 -19.84
N THR A 54 -5.89 -29.47 -18.55
CA THR A 54 -5.87 -28.48 -17.46
C THR A 54 -4.42 -28.13 -17.12
N MET A 55 -4.06 -26.85 -17.24
CA MET A 55 -2.70 -26.34 -17.03
C MET A 55 -2.61 -25.56 -15.70
N PRO A 56 -1.53 -25.74 -14.90
CA PRO A 56 -1.26 -24.94 -13.69
C PRO A 56 -0.97 -23.46 -14.03
N LEU A 57 -1.03 -22.57 -13.03
CA LEU A 57 -0.79 -21.12 -13.17
C LEU A 57 0.57 -20.79 -13.82
N SER A 58 1.52 -21.73 -13.78
CA SER A 58 2.80 -21.67 -14.48
C SER A 58 2.74 -21.86 -16.01
N THR A 59 1.55 -21.98 -16.61
CA THR A 59 1.42 -22.31 -18.06
C THR A 59 0.33 -21.54 -18.81
N GLN A 60 -0.15 -20.39 -18.30
CA GLN A 60 -0.81 -19.42 -19.18
C GLN A 60 0.23 -18.79 -20.12
N SER A 61 0.47 -19.47 -21.24
CA SER A 61 1.05 -19.01 -22.49
C SER A 61 2.14 -17.93 -22.41
N GLN A 62 3.39 -18.37 -22.58
CA GLN A 62 4.58 -17.57 -22.94
C GLN A 62 4.41 -16.67 -24.19
N THR A 63 3.22 -16.59 -24.80
CA THR A 63 2.93 -15.82 -26.02
C THR A 63 2.14 -14.52 -25.77
N ASP A 64 1.56 -14.30 -24.58
CA ASP A 64 0.83 -13.03 -24.26
C ASP A 64 1.66 -12.09 -23.36
N ASP A 65 2.74 -12.60 -22.74
CA ASP A 65 3.64 -11.82 -21.88
C ASP A 65 4.45 -10.76 -22.63
N GLU A 66 4.67 -10.93 -23.94
CA GLU A 66 5.33 -9.92 -24.78
C GLU A 66 4.55 -8.59 -24.84
N GLN A 67 3.28 -8.58 -24.44
CA GLN A 67 2.42 -7.39 -24.49
C GLN A 67 2.40 -6.57 -23.19
N TYR A 68 2.94 -7.09 -22.08
CA TYR A 68 2.91 -6.39 -20.79
C TYR A 68 4.15 -5.54 -20.57
N ILE A 69 3.96 -4.24 -20.35
CA ILE A 69 5.06 -3.32 -20.02
C ILE A 69 5.48 -3.41 -18.54
N LEU A 70 4.62 -3.98 -17.68
CA LEU A 70 4.92 -4.32 -16.29
C LEU A 70 4.30 -5.69 -15.96
N VAL A 71 5.14 -6.57 -15.42
CA VAL A 71 4.76 -7.86 -14.82
C VAL A 71 5.41 -7.96 -13.45
N ALA A 72 4.64 -8.27 -12.41
CA ALA A 72 5.14 -8.47 -11.06
C ALA A 72 4.43 -9.63 -10.35
N SER A 73 5.18 -10.58 -9.80
CA SER A 73 4.62 -11.77 -9.14
C SER A 73 5.06 -11.89 -7.69
N LEU A 74 4.15 -12.27 -6.81
CA LEU A 74 4.37 -12.55 -5.39
C LEU A 74 3.79 -13.91 -5.02
N ASP A 75 4.53 -14.74 -4.29
CA ASP A 75 3.97 -15.99 -3.73
C ASP A 75 2.93 -15.72 -2.63
N ASN A 76 2.94 -14.52 -2.05
CA ASN A 76 2.02 -14.10 -1.01
C ASN A 76 1.55 -12.65 -1.23
N ALA A 77 0.30 -12.50 -1.70
CA ALA A 77 -0.38 -11.22 -1.90
C ALA A 77 -0.46 -10.37 -0.61
N HIS A 78 -0.38 -11.01 0.57
CA HIS A 78 -0.37 -10.31 1.85
C HIS A 78 0.83 -9.38 2.03
N ASN A 79 1.99 -9.73 1.48
CA ASN A 79 3.18 -8.90 1.58
C ASN A 79 2.92 -7.52 0.96
N LEU A 80 2.28 -7.47 -0.20
CA LEU A 80 1.90 -6.22 -0.85
C LEU A 80 0.71 -5.56 -0.14
N SER A 81 -0.35 -6.31 0.16
CA SER A 81 -1.58 -5.72 0.72
C SER A 81 -1.36 -5.09 2.09
N ASN A 82 -0.49 -5.66 2.94
CA ASN A 82 -0.16 -5.09 4.24
C ASN A 82 0.58 -3.75 4.11
N ILE A 83 1.53 -3.66 3.18
CA ILE A 83 2.27 -2.41 2.92
C ILE A 83 1.33 -1.35 2.35
N LEU A 84 0.45 -1.72 1.43
CA LEU A 84 -0.52 -0.78 0.84
C LEU A 84 -1.52 -0.27 1.88
N LYS A 85 -2.02 -1.14 2.78
CA LYS A 85 -2.87 -0.74 3.92
C LYS A 85 -2.19 0.31 4.81
N ALA A 86 -0.87 0.28 4.91
CA ALA A 86 -0.09 1.23 5.70
C ALA A 86 -0.22 2.68 5.21
N ILE A 87 -0.50 2.88 3.92
CA ILE A 87 -0.58 4.20 3.28
C ILE A 87 -2.00 4.57 2.83
N THR A 88 -3.01 3.74 3.12
CA THR A 88 -4.39 3.99 2.67
C THR A 88 -5.09 5.02 3.55
N PHE A 89 -5.19 6.25 3.06
CA PHE A 89 -6.07 7.30 3.63
C PHE A 89 -6.84 8.09 2.57
N LYS A 90 -6.64 7.75 1.28
CA LYS A 90 -7.44 8.17 0.14
C LYS A 90 -7.74 6.98 -0.74
N ASP A 91 -8.74 7.14 -1.58
CA ASP A 91 -9.21 6.10 -2.49
C ASP A 91 -8.29 5.91 -3.69
N HIS A 92 -7.48 6.90 -4.07
CA HIS A 92 -6.63 6.83 -5.26
C HIS A 92 -5.16 6.83 -4.87
N ALA A 93 -4.36 6.06 -5.61
CA ALA A 93 -2.92 5.98 -5.44
C ALA A 93 -2.21 5.95 -6.78
N ILE A 94 -1.05 6.61 -6.84
CA ILE A 94 -0.17 6.64 -8.00
C ILE A 94 0.86 5.51 -7.85
N PHE A 95 0.93 4.64 -8.84
CA PHE A 95 1.90 3.56 -8.95
C PHE A 95 3.00 4.01 -9.90
N SER A 96 4.25 3.88 -9.48
CA SER A 96 5.44 4.20 -10.27
C SER A 96 6.42 3.02 -10.19
N ALA A 97 6.47 2.24 -11.25
CA ALA A 97 7.36 1.10 -11.40
C ALA A 97 8.66 1.53 -12.12
N THR A 98 9.80 1.10 -11.58
CA THR A 98 11.15 1.37 -12.11
C THR A 98 12.00 0.10 -11.99
N PRO A 99 13.19 0.00 -12.61
CA PRO A 99 14.00 -1.22 -12.51
C PRO A 99 14.35 -1.62 -11.07
N ASN A 100 14.32 -0.66 -10.13
CA ASN A 100 14.64 -0.88 -8.73
C ASN A 100 13.44 -1.37 -7.90
N GLY A 101 12.23 -1.30 -8.43
CA GLY A 101 11.01 -1.71 -7.73
C GLY A 101 9.83 -0.76 -7.93
N LEU A 102 8.79 -1.05 -7.15
CA LEU A 102 7.50 -0.38 -7.21
C LEU A 102 7.36 0.65 -6.08
N LYS A 103 7.12 1.91 -6.45
CA LYS A 103 6.72 2.98 -5.54
C LYS A 103 5.22 3.22 -5.65
N VAL A 104 4.54 3.33 -4.51
CA VAL A 104 3.11 3.70 -4.45
C VAL A 104 2.96 4.96 -3.61
N THR A 105 2.32 5.97 -4.16
CA THR A 105 2.17 7.31 -3.57
C THR A 105 0.70 7.63 -3.33
N VAL A 106 0.37 8.13 -2.14
CA VAL A 106 -0.96 8.64 -1.78
C VAL A 106 -0.80 10.03 -1.19
N GLU A 107 -1.62 10.98 -1.63
CA GLU A 107 -1.55 12.38 -1.21
C GLU A 107 -2.86 12.88 -0.61
N ASP A 108 -2.78 13.77 0.37
CA ASP A 108 -3.93 14.52 0.88
C ASP A 108 -3.65 16.01 0.91
N SER A 109 -4.47 16.76 0.16
CA SER A 109 -4.60 18.22 0.24
C SER A 109 -3.28 18.99 0.11
N LYS A 110 -2.29 18.40 -0.57
CA LYS A 110 -0.92 18.95 -0.72
C LYS A 110 -0.13 19.12 0.58
N CYS A 111 -0.66 18.63 1.70
CA CYS A 111 -0.06 18.78 3.03
C CYS A 111 0.56 17.47 3.53
N LEU A 112 0.04 16.34 3.07
CA LEU A 112 0.46 15.00 3.46
C LEU A 112 0.72 14.16 2.22
N GLN A 113 1.84 13.46 2.20
CA GLN A 113 2.13 12.42 1.21
C GLN A 113 2.66 11.20 1.92
N ALA A 114 2.18 10.03 1.51
CA ALA A 114 2.74 8.75 1.93
C ALA A 114 3.26 8.00 0.73
N ASN A 115 4.43 7.39 0.90
CA ASN A 115 5.09 6.59 -0.11
C ASN A 115 5.36 5.21 0.47
N ALA A 116 4.95 4.16 -0.22
CA ALA A 116 5.42 2.81 0.02
C ALA A 116 6.40 2.43 -1.08
N PHE A 117 7.57 1.91 -0.72
CA PHE A 117 8.54 1.41 -1.69
C PHE A 117 8.81 -0.08 -1.46
N ILE A 118 8.53 -0.86 -2.49
CA ILE A 118 8.73 -2.31 -2.54
C ILE A 118 9.84 -2.57 -3.58
N GLN A 119 10.99 -3.05 -3.10
CA GLN A 119 12.14 -3.35 -3.95
C GLN A 119 11.83 -4.49 -4.93
N ALA A 120 12.45 -4.46 -6.12
CA ALA A 120 12.23 -5.46 -7.16
C ALA A 120 12.54 -6.88 -6.66
N GLU A 121 13.54 -7.04 -5.79
CA GLU A 121 13.98 -8.32 -5.22
C GLU A 121 12.96 -8.97 -4.27
N ILE A 122 11.90 -8.26 -3.88
CA ILE A 122 10.80 -8.80 -3.09
C ILE A 122 9.88 -9.66 -3.96
N PHE A 123 9.84 -9.39 -5.26
CA PHE A 123 9.00 -10.11 -6.21
C PHE A 123 9.74 -11.33 -6.76
N GLN A 124 9.01 -12.44 -6.93
CA GLN A 124 9.51 -13.65 -7.60
C GLN A 124 9.75 -13.39 -9.10
N GLU A 125 8.96 -12.49 -9.68
CA GLU A 125 9.09 -12.02 -11.06
C GLU A 125 8.86 -10.50 -11.03
N TYR A 126 9.77 -9.74 -11.62
CA TYR A 126 9.59 -8.29 -11.79
C TYR A 126 10.20 -7.87 -13.12
N THR A 127 9.34 -7.62 -14.10
CA THR A 127 9.75 -7.27 -15.46
C THR A 127 9.09 -5.95 -15.83
N ILE A 128 9.89 -5.02 -16.34
CA ILE A 128 9.40 -3.79 -16.95
C ILE A 128 10.06 -3.59 -18.31
N GLN A 129 9.31 -3.03 -19.25
CA GLN A 129 9.81 -2.76 -20.62
C GLN A 129 10.28 -1.30 -20.82
N GLU A 130 9.96 -0.41 -19.88
CA GLU A 130 10.28 1.02 -19.91
C GLU A 130 11.04 1.42 -18.64
N ASP A 131 11.76 2.55 -18.67
CA ASP A 131 12.52 3.05 -17.50
C ASP A 131 11.61 3.46 -16.34
N LEU A 132 10.38 3.90 -16.65
CA LEU A 132 9.37 4.32 -15.69
C LEU A 132 7.98 4.02 -16.24
N VAL A 133 7.22 3.20 -15.52
CA VAL A 133 5.81 2.91 -15.82
C VAL A 133 4.94 3.52 -14.73
N GLY A 134 4.09 4.49 -15.10
CA GLY A 134 3.23 5.23 -14.18
C GLY A 134 1.76 5.04 -14.49
N PHE A 135 0.95 4.76 -13.47
CA PHE A 135 -0.51 4.70 -13.58
C PHE A 135 -1.19 4.97 -12.24
N GLN A 136 -2.44 5.40 -12.25
CA GLN A 136 -3.23 5.60 -11.05
C GLN A 136 -4.38 4.59 -10.97
N VAL A 137 -4.68 4.08 -9.78
CA VAL A 137 -5.81 3.16 -9.54
C VAL A 137 -6.58 3.56 -8.28
N ASN A 138 -7.82 3.08 -8.19
CA ASN A 138 -8.57 3.08 -6.94
C ASN A 138 -7.92 2.05 -5.98
N LEU A 139 -7.18 2.56 -4.99
CA LEU A 139 -6.47 1.80 -3.96
C LEU A 139 -7.42 0.97 -3.09
N THR A 140 -8.62 1.47 -2.80
CA THR A 140 -9.63 0.73 -2.03
C THR A 140 -10.07 -0.51 -2.79
N VAL A 141 -10.40 -0.38 -4.08
CA VAL A 141 -10.75 -1.50 -4.96
C VAL A 141 -9.58 -2.49 -5.13
N LEU A 142 -8.35 -1.98 -5.29
CA LEU A 142 -7.16 -2.81 -5.35
C LEU A 142 -6.99 -3.64 -4.06
N LEU A 143 -7.16 -3.02 -2.89
CA LEU A 143 -7.07 -3.72 -1.62
C LEU A 143 -8.17 -4.77 -1.46
N ASP A 144 -9.39 -4.50 -1.89
CA ASP A 144 -10.47 -5.49 -1.88
C ASP A 144 -10.12 -6.70 -2.76
N CYS A 145 -9.57 -6.46 -3.95
CA CYS A 145 -9.10 -7.52 -4.85
C CYS A 145 -7.96 -8.34 -4.23
N LEU A 146 -6.97 -7.67 -3.62
CA LEU A 146 -5.84 -8.34 -2.96
C LEU A 146 -6.26 -9.17 -1.74
N ASN A 147 -7.42 -8.89 -1.14
CA ASN A 147 -7.94 -9.61 0.02
C ASN A 147 -9.18 -10.47 -0.32
N ILE A 148 -9.40 -10.81 -1.59
CA ILE A 148 -10.62 -11.50 -2.02
C ILE A 148 -10.85 -12.87 -1.35
N PHE A 149 -9.77 -13.55 -0.96
CA PHE A 149 -9.83 -14.81 -0.20
C PHE A 149 -9.93 -14.61 1.32
N GLY A 150 -10.36 -13.41 1.77
CA GLY A 150 -10.70 -13.13 3.16
C GLY A 150 -9.54 -12.68 4.04
N GLY A 151 -8.39 -12.34 3.44
CA GLY A 151 -7.23 -11.81 4.15
C GLY A 151 -6.73 -12.70 5.30
N SER A 152 -7.01 -14.00 5.22
CA SER A 152 -6.84 -14.95 6.30
C SER A 152 -5.38 -15.38 6.42
N THR A 153 -4.72 -14.99 7.51
CA THR A 153 -3.33 -15.37 7.81
C THR A 153 -3.22 -16.77 8.41
N VAL A 154 -4.04 -17.72 7.93
CA VAL A 154 -3.95 -19.12 8.39
C VAL A 154 -2.55 -19.63 8.04
N PRO A 155 -1.77 -20.09 9.03
CA PRO A 155 -0.41 -20.55 8.77
C PRO A 155 -0.39 -21.65 7.71
N GLY A 156 0.36 -21.43 6.63
CA GLY A 156 0.54 -22.39 5.54
C GLY A 156 -0.43 -22.26 4.36
N VAL A 157 -1.40 -21.33 4.41
CA VAL A 157 -2.22 -20.96 3.24
C VAL A 157 -1.71 -19.62 2.72
N LEU A 158 -1.25 -19.61 1.47
CA LEU A 158 -0.75 -18.41 0.81
C LEU A 158 -1.59 -18.14 -0.44
N THR A 159 -1.89 -16.87 -0.69
CA THR A 159 -2.49 -16.42 -1.94
C THR A 159 -1.37 -15.95 -2.87
N ALA A 160 -1.10 -16.68 -3.95
CA ALA A 160 -0.17 -16.23 -4.98
C ALA A 160 -0.81 -15.07 -5.77
N LEU A 161 0.00 -14.10 -6.18
CA LEU A 161 -0.40 -12.92 -6.94
C LEU A 161 0.49 -12.78 -8.17
N ARG A 162 -0.13 -12.48 -9.32
CA ARG A 162 0.54 -11.94 -10.49
C ARG A 162 -0.16 -10.69 -10.96
N MET A 163 0.57 -9.58 -11.07
CA MET A 163 0.10 -8.29 -11.56
C MET A 163 0.64 -8.06 -12.97
N CYS A 164 -0.23 -7.64 -13.88
CA CYS A 164 0.11 -7.40 -15.28
C CYS A 164 -0.49 -6.08 -15.77
N TYR A 165 0.29 -5.26 -16.46
CA TYR A 165 -0.15 -4.00 -17.03
C TYR A 165 0.38 -3.83 -18.46
N ARG A 166 -0.52 -3.64 -19.43
CA ARG A 166 -0.19 -3.51 -20.87
C ARG A 166 0.27 -2.11 -21.28
N GLY A 167 0.10 -1.13 -20.41
CA GLY A 167 0.45 0.27 -20.69
C GLY A 167 -0.76 1.19 -20.74
N TYR A 168 -0.49 2.43 -21.15
CA TYR A 168 -1.46 3.52 -21.13
C TYR A 168 -2.78 3.13 -21.79
N GLY A 169 -3.90 3.39 -21.09
CA GLY A 169 -5.25 3.09 -21.56
C GLY A 169 -5.75 1.66 -21.33
N TYR A 170 -4.92 0.76 -20.77
CA TYR A 170 -5.33 -0.61 -20.42
C TYR A 170 -5.53 -0.77 -18.90
N PRO A 171 -6.39 -1.69 -18.43
CA PRO A 171 -6.55 -1.94 -17.00
C PRO A 171 -5.35 -2.67 -16.38
N LEU A 172 -5.16 -2.50 -15.07
CA LEU A 172 -4.30 -3.36 -14.25
C LEU A 172 -4.99 -4.70 -14.07
N THR A 173 -4.35 -5.79 -14.49
CA THR A 173 -4.88 -7.15 -14.33
C THR A 173 -4.17 -7.86 -13.18
N LEU A 174 -4.94 -8.42 -12.25
CA LEU A 174 -4.47 -9.22 -11.12
C LEU A 174 -4.92 -10.65 -11.32
N PHE A 175 -4.02 -11.61 -11.17
CA PHE A 175 -4.30 -13.03 -11.09
C PHE A 175 -3.95 -13.49 -9.68
N LEU A 176 -4.95 -13.94 -8.92
CA LEU A 176 -4.78 -14.46 -7.56
C LEU A 176 -5.09 -15.96 -7.55
N GLU A 177 -4.24 -16.77 -6.92
CA GLU A 177 -4.49 -18.21 -6.73
C GLU A 177 -4.36 -18.58 -5.25
N GLU A 178 -5.40 -19.22 -4.70
CA GLU A 178 -5.37 -19.83 -3.36
C GLU A 178 -6.03 -21.21 -3.41
N GLY A 179 -5.33 -22.26 -2.96
CA GLY A 179 -5.90 -23.61 -2.89
C GLY A 179 -6.41 -24.17 -4.23
N GLY A 180 -5.88 -23.68 -5.36
CA GLY A 180 -6.32 -24.07 -6.71
C GLY A 180 -7.56 -23.33 -7.23
N VAL A 181 -8.11 -22.38 -6.47
CA VAL A 181 -9.10 -21.41 -6.93
C VAL A 181 -8.35 -20.20 -7.49
N VAL A 182 -8.73 -19.75 -8.68
CA VAL A 182 -8.08 -18.63 -9.37
C VAL A 182 -9.09 -17.50 -9.53
N THR A 183 -8.72 -16.29 -9.13
CA THR A 183 -9.49 -15.06 -9.37
C THR A 183 -8.71 -14.14 -10.28
N VAL A 184 -9.39 -13.57 -11.27
CA VAL A 184 -8.86 -12.53 -12.15
C VAL A 184 -9.62 -11.23 -11.89
N CYS A 185 -8.89 -10.18 -11.50
CA CYS A 185 -9.44 -8.84 -11.34
C CYS A 185 -8.87 -7.92 -12.41
N LYS A 186 -9.71 -7.14 -13.10
CA LYS A 186 -9.27 -6.06 -13.97
C LYS A 186 -9.70 -4.74 -13.37
N ILE A 187 -8.73 -3.92 -12.99
CA ILE A 187 -8.96 -2.62 -12.35
C ILE A 187 -8.65 -1.53 -13.37
N ASN A 188 -9.60 -0.63 -13.59
CA ASN A 188 -9.40 0.48 -14.52
C ASN A 188 -8.30 1.42 -14.00
N THR A 189 -7.39 1.79 -14.89
CA THR A 189 -6.33 2.76 -14.57
C THR A 189 -6.71 4.16 -15.04
N GLN A 190 -6.21 5.15 -14.34
CA GLN A 190 -6.32 6.57 -14.66
C GLN A 190 -4.92 7.12 -15.00
N GLU A 191 -4.90 8.24 -15.70
CA GLU A 191 -3.67 9.00 -15.91
C GLU A 191 -3.20 9.57 -14.56
N PRO A 192 -1.94 9.31 -14.16
CA PRO A 192 -1.46 9.72 -12.84
C PRO A 192 -1.30 11.23 -12.79
N GLU A 193 -1.82 11.86 -11.73
CA GLU A 193 -1.45 13.23 -11.40
C GLU A 193 0.04 13.29 -10.99
N GLU A 194 0.73 14.38 -11.31
CA GLU A 194 2.12 14.55 -10.86
C GLU A 194 2.15 14.70 -9.33
N PRO A 195 2.81 13.77 -8.60
CA PRO A 195 2.90 13.87 -7.16
C PRO A 195 3.75 15.08 -6.77
N ILE A 196 3.44 15.65 -5.61
CA ILE A 196 4.17 16.78 -5.05
C ILE A 196 5.57 16.34 -4.67
N ASP A 197 6.57 17.05 -5.19
CA ASP A 197 7.91 16.94 -4.67
C ASP A 197 8.05 17.85 -3.44
N PHE A 198 8.15 17.25 -2.25
CA PHE A 198 8.42 17.99 -1.01
C PHE A 198 9.88 18.50 -0.94
N GLU A 199 10.73 18.10 -1.88
CA GLU A 199 12.16 18.41 -1.95
C GLU A 199 12.88 18.12 -0.61
N PHE A 200 12.50 17.02 0.05
CA PHE A 200 13.06 16.65 1.35
C PHE A 200 14.46 16.04 1.19
N CYS A 201 15.44 16.90 0.96
CA CYS A 201 16.84 16.50 0.77
C CYS A 201 17.51 16.16 2.11
N SER A 202 18.24 15.04 2.15
CA SER A 202 19.02 14.62 3.33
C SER A 202 20.03 15.68 3.80
N ALA A 203 20.50 16.53 2.90
CA ALA A 203 21.41 17.65 3.21
C ALA A 203 20.74 18.75 4.05
N ASN A 204 19.40 18.87 4.03
CA ASN A 204 18.65 19.91 4.72
C ASN A 204 18.04 19.44 6.06
N VAL A 205 18.29 18.18 6.44
CA VAL A 205 17.79 17.61 7.70
C VAL A 205 18.52 18.25 8.87
N THR A 206 17.77 18.94 9.72
CA THR A 206 18.32 19.65 10.90
C THR A 206 18.38 18.74 12.11
N ASN A 207 17.32 17.95 12.32
CA ASN A 207 17.20 17.03 13.43
C ASN A 207 16.73 15.65 12.93
N LYS A 208 17.32 14.60 13.50
CA LYS A 208 17.01 13.20 13.19
C LYS A 208 17.04 12.37 14.47
N VAL A 209 16.01 11.56 14.68
CA VAL A 209 16.01 10.49 15.68
C VAL A 209 15.55 9.18 15.05
N ILE A 210 16.06 8.05 15.56
CA ILE A 210 15.57 6.71 15.21
C ILE A 210 15.17 6.02 16.50
N LEU A 211 13.93 5.54 16.54
CA LEU A 211 13.34 4.87 17.69
C LEU A 211 12.88 3.47 17.32
N GLN A 212 12.85 2.58 18.31
CA GLN A 212 12.10 1.33 18.23
C GLN A 212 10.61 1.65 18.13
N SER A 213 9.92 1.05 17.17
CA SER A 213 8.53 1.40 16.88
C SER A 213 7.57 1.09 18.03
N ASP A 214 7.85 0.06 18.85
CA ASP A 214 6.96 -0.38 19.92
C ASP A 214 6.74 0.72 20.98
N SER A 215 7.77 1.49 21.32
CA SER A 215 7.65 2.62 22.24
C SER A 215 6.72 3.72 21.70
N LEU A 216 6.83 4.01 20.39
CA LEU A 216 5.97 4.99 19.76
C LEU A 216 4.54 4.45 19.55
N LYS A 217 4.35 3.14 19.33
CA LYS A 217 3.01 2.54 19.23
C LYS A 217 2.21 2.80 20.51
N GLU A 218 2.82 2.59 21.67
CA GLU A 218 2.20 2.87 22.98
C GLU A 218 1.83 4.35 23.09
N THR A 219 2.77 5.25 22.81
CA THR A 219 2.50 6.70 22.87
C THR A 219 1.39 7.12 21.91
N PHE A 220 1.41 6.66 20.64
CA PHE A 220 0.39 6.99 19.66
C PHE A 220 -0.99 6.42 20.01
N SER A 221 -1.05 5.32 20.76
CA SER A 221 -2.32 4.77 21.26
C SER A 221 -2.93 5.59 22.42
N GLU A 222 -2.09 6.35 23.13
CA GLU A 222 -2.48 7.21 24.25
C GLU A 222 -2.65 8.69 23.87
N LEU A 223 -2.31 9.08 22.63
CA LEU A 223 -2.46 10.46 22.18
C LEU A 223 -3.92 10.93 22.32
N ASP A 224 -4.09 12.15 22.83
CA ASP A 224 -5.39 12.77 22.95
C ASP A 224 -5.92 13.12 21.55
N MET A 225 -6.85 12.30 21.06
CA MET A 225 -7.48 12.46 19.75
C MET A 225 -8.41 13.68 19.66
N THR A 226 -8.68 14.37 20.78
CA THR A 226 -9.39 15.67 20.77
C THR A 226 -8.47 16.84 20.42
N SER A 227 -7.15 16.64 20.46
CA SER A 227 -6.20 17.68 20.06
C SER A 227 -6.17 17.86 18.55
N GLU A 228 -6.22 19.11 18.09
CA GLU A 228 -6.12 19.44 16.67
C GLU A 228 -4.70 19.29 16.12
N VAL A 229 -3.69 19.36 17.01
CA VAL A 229 -2.27 19.36 16.65
C VAL A 229 -1.45 18.35 17.44
N LEU A 230 -0.43 17.80 16.79
CA LEU A 230 0.70 17.15 17.43
C LEU A 230 1.90 18.09 17.36
N GLN A 231 2.41 18.53 18.52
CA GLN A 231 3.64 19.29 18.58
C GLN A 231 4.83 18.34 18.80
N ILE A 232 5.83 18.45 17.94
CA ILE A 232 7.08 17.71 18.02
C ILE A 232 8.20 18.67 18.42
N THR A 233 8.89 18.36 19.50
CA THR A 233 10.07 19.09 19.96
C THR A 233 11.31 18.22 19.80
N MET A 234 12.31 18.73 19.09
CA MET A 234 13.63 18.10 18.93
C MET A 234 14.70 19.10 19.36
N SER A 235 15.56 18.72 20.31
CA SER A 235 16.53 19.63 20.93
C SER A 235 17.81 18.93 21.36
N PRO A 236 19.01 19.55 21.26
CA PRO A 236 20.23 19.00 21.85
C PRO A 236 20.20 18.95 23.38
N SER A 237 19.32 19.73 24.02
CA SER A 237 19.10 19.76 25.48
C SER A 237 17.75 19.13 25.86
N GLN A 238 17.55 18.84 27.14
CA GLN A 238 16.24 18.41 27.65
C GLN A 238 15.11 19.31 27.13
N PRO A 239 13.96 18.75 26.71
CA PRO A 239 13.55 17.35 26.87
C PRO A 239 14.07 16.37 25.78
N TYR A 240 15.01 16.80 24.94
CA TYR A 240 15.54 16.05 23.80
C TYR A 240 14.51 15.81 22.70
N PHE A 241 13.75 14.71 22.76
CA PHE A 241 12.65 14.43 21.86
C PHE A 241 11.35 14.37 22.65
N ARG A 242 10.39 15.23 22.32
CA ARG A 242 9.09 15.29 23.00
C ARG A 242 7.96 15.35 21.99
N LEU A 243 6.92 14.55 22.23
CA LEU A 243 5.62 14.64 21.58
C LEU A 243 4.64 15.31 22.53
N SER A 244 3.80 16.22 22.05
CA SER A 244 2.84 16.94 22.89
C SER A 244 1.50 17.14 22.19
N THR A 245 0.43 16.92 22.95
CA THR A 245 -0.95 17.17 22.54
C THR A 245 -1.61 18.14 23.49
N PHE A 246 -2.53 18.94 22.95
CA PHE A 246 -3.26 19.99 23.67
C PHE A 246 -4.75 19.75 23.40
N GLY A 247 -5.37 18.90 24.21
CA GLY A 247 -6.78 18.54 24.04
C GLY A 247 -7.65 19.05 25.18
N ASN A 248 -8.92 18.69 25.16
CA ASN A 248 -9.91 19.22 26.11
C ASN A 248 -9.66 18.78 27.55
N ALA A 249 -9.02 17.62 27.73
CA ALA A 249 -8.69 17.06 29.04
C ALA A 249 -7.39 17.64 29.64
N GLY A 250 -6.68 18.50 28.88
CA GLY A 250 -5.41 19.09 29.26
C GLY A 250 -4.29 18.75 28.27
N ASN A 251 -3.08 19.13 28.68
CA ASN A 251 -1.88 18.91 27.87
C ASN A 251 -1.23 17.58 28.26
N ALA A 252 -0.83 16.78 27.27
CA ALA A 252 -0.02 15.59 27.48
C ALA A 252 1.37 15.79 26.85
N HIS A 253 2.39 15.30 27.54
CA HIS A 253 3.78 15.36 27.09
C HIS A 253 4.43 13.99 27.22
N TYR A 254 5.02 13.51 26.13
CA TYR A 254 5.71 12.23 26.06
C TYR A 254 7.18 12.50 25.75
N ASP A 255 8.06 12.25 26.72
CA ASP A 255 9.47 12.58 26.67
C ASP A 255 10.34 11.36 26.40
N TYR A 256 11.27 11.51 25.47
CA TYR A 256 12.21 10.49 25.05
C TYR A 256 13.63 11.01 25.29
N PRO A 257 14.27 10.61 26.40
CA PRO A 257 15.66 10.91 26.66
C PRO A 257 16.58 10.37 25.55
N LYS A 258 17.67 11.08 25.26
CA LYS A 258 18.65 10.68 24.23
C LYS A 258 19.36 9.36 24.54
N ASP A 259 19.37 8.97 25.82
CA ASP A 259 20.00 7.79 26.40
C ASP A 259 18.97 6.69 26.76
N SER A 260 17.72 6.84 26.31
CA SER A 260 16.69 5.81 26.42
C SER A 260 17.08 4.57 25.62
N ASP A 261 16.81 3.37 26.14
CA ASP A 261 17.01 2.10 25.42
C ASP A 261 16.19 2.02 24.12
N MET A 262 15.11 2.80 24.04
CA MET A 262 14.26 2.90 22.84
C MET A 262 14.88 3.77 21.74
N MET A 263 15.89 4.58 22.06
CA MET A 263 16.54 5.53 21.17
C MET A 263 17.77 4.89 20.51
N GLU A 264 17.66 4.51 19.24
CA GLU A 264 18.79 3.93 18.51
C GLU A 264 19.74 4.98 17.93
N LEU A 265 19.20 6.13 17.54
CA LEU A 265 19.97 7.23 17.00
C LEU A 265 19.40 8.55 17.49
N PHE A 266 20.27 9.41 18.02
CA PHE A 266 19.92 10.78 18.39
C PHE A 266 20.88 11.77 17.73
N GLN A 267 20.36 12.54 16.77
CA GLN A 267 21.11 13.55 16.00
C GLN A 267 20.29 14.84 15.94
N CYS A 268 20.25 15.56 17.05
CA CYS A 268 19.62 16.88 17.13
C CYS A 268 20.67 17.96 17.32
N THR A 269 20.75 18.91 16.38
CA THR A 269 21.77 19.98 16.39
C THR A 269 21.19 21.33 16.79
N LYS A 270 19.89 21.54 16.56
CA LYS A 270 19.17 22.78 16.88
C LYS A 270 17.86 22.45 17.58
N THR A 271 17.45 23.29 18.52
CA THR A 271 16.11 23.21 19.09
C THR A 271 15.09 23.64 18.04
N GLN A 272 14.20 22.73 17.66
CA GLN A 272 13.04 22.99 16.80
C GLN A 272 11.78 22.51 17.50
N ILE A 273 10.73 23.31 17.36
CA ILE A 273 9.38 23.00 17.84
C ILE A 273 8.45 23.24 16.66
N ASN A 274 7.84 22.18 16.16
CA ASN A 274 6.95 22.24 15.02
C ASN A 274 5.62 21.59 15.39
N ARG A 275 4.53 22.18 14.92
CA ARG A 275 3.16 21.68 15.10
C ARG A 275 2.71 21.07 13.78
N TYR A 276 1.90 20.03 13.86
CA TYR A 276 1.35 19.32 12.70
C TYR A 276 -0.10 18.98 12.98
N LYS A 277 -0.99 19.12 11.99
CA LYS A 277 -2.40 18.74 12.15
C LYS A 277 -2.51 17.26 12.50
N MET A 278 -3.12 16.95 13.64
CA MET A 278 -3.27 15.58 14.13
C MET A 278 -4.07 14.72 13.14
N SER A 279 -5.06 15.31 12.48
CA SER A 279 -5.86 14.64 11.44
C SER A 279 -5.03 14.14 10.26
N LEU A 280 -3.95 14.85 9.89
CA LEU A 280 -3.04 14.46 8.81
C LEU A 280 -2.02 13.41 9.25
N LEU A 281 -1.59 13.42 10.52
CA LEU A 281 -0.62 12.44 11.01
C LEU A 281 -1.25 11.13 11.46
N LYS A 282 -2.54 11.13 11.82
CA LYS A 282 -3.26 9.93 12.27
C LYS A 282 -3.10 8.71 11.33
N PRO A 283 -3.17 8.83 9.99
CA PRO A 283 -2.94 7.70 9.09
C PRO A 283 -1.58 7.02 9.25
N SER A 284 -0.52 7.76 9.62
CA SER A 284 0.82 7.20 9.80
C SER A 284 0.91 6.14 10.90
N THR A 285 -0.08 6.08 11.80
CA THR A 285 -0.21 5.01 12.81
C THR A 285 -0.34 3.62 12.18
N LYS A 286 -0.91 3.51 10.97
CA LYS A 286 -1.01 2.24 10.23
C LYS A 286 0.37 1.72 9.86
N ALA A 287 1.24 2.59 9.36
CA ALA A 287 2.64 2.25 9.08
C ALA A 287 3.43 1.98 10.37
N LEU A 288 3.20 2.77 11.42
CA LEU A 288 3.81 2.54 12.73
C LEU A 288 3.50 1.15 13.27
N ALA A 289 2.24 0.69 13.17
CA ALA A 289 1.80 -0.62 13.63
C ALA A 289 2.56 -1.79 12.99
N LEU A 290 2.88 -1.67 11.70
CA LEU A 290 3.62 -2.69 10.92
C LEU A 290 5.14 -2.57 11.06
N SER A 291 5.63 -1.41 11.49
CA SER A 291 7.06 -1.14 11.56
C SER A 291 7.72 -1.71 12.82
N CYS A 292 9.03 -1.96 12.71
CA CYS A 292 9.89 -2.29 13.84
C CYS A 292 10.81 -1.13 14.25
N LYS A 293 11.13 -0.23 13.31
CA LYS A 293 11.84 1.02 13.58
C LYS A 293 11.19 2.19 12.86
N VAL A 294 11.35 3.37 13.43
CA VAL A 294 10.91 4.62 12.81
C VAL A 294 11.99 5.69 12.91
N SER A 295 12.30 6.31 11.79
CA SER A 295 13.17 7.47 11.68
C SER A 295 12.31 8.72 11.57
N VAL A 296 12.44 9.63 12.54
CA VAL A 296 11.78 10.94 12.55
C VAL A 296 12.81 11.98 12.16
N ARG A 297 12.55 12.71 11.08
CA ARG A 297 13.43 13.75 10.54
C ARG A 297 12.66 15.06 10.40
N ILE A 298 13.30 16.17 10.77
CA ILE A 298 12.77 17.51 10.54
C ILE A 298 13.82 18.34 9.79
N ASP A 299 13.41 18.98 8.70
CA ASP A 299 14.25 19.88 7.92
C ASP A 299 14.29 21.31 8.51
N SER A 300 15.06 22.21 7.90
CA SER A 300 15.14 23.61 8.36
C SER A 300 13.84 24.40 8.23
N ARG A 301 12.90 23.96 7.37
CA ARG A 301 11.59 24.58 7.14
C ARG A 301 10.53 24.06 8.12
N GLY A 302 10.82 22.97 8.85
CA GLY A 302 9.87 22.32 9.73
C GLY A 302 9.05 21.22 9.07
N PHE A 303 9.36 20.82 7.83
CA PHE A 303 8.73 19.65 7.22
C PHE A 303 9.12 18.41 7.99
N LEU A 304 8.13 17.56 8.24
CA LEU A 304 8.30 16.29 8.92
C LEU A 304 8.46 15.19 7.88
N SER A 305 9.45 14.32 8.11
CA SER A 305 9.55 13.04 7.43
C SER A 305 9.59 11.90 8.46
N LEU A 306 8.60 11.02 8.40
CA LEU A 306 8.51 9.79 9.17
C LEU A 306 8.80 8.62 8.24
N GLN A 307 9.92 7.92 8.45
CA GLN A 307 10.29 6.74 7.67
C GLN A 307 10.19 5.50 8.54
N TYR A 308 9.31 4.59 8.17
CA TYR A 308 9.00 3.35 8.86
C TYR A 308 9.71 2.18 8.19
N LEU A 309 10.48 1.42 8.96
CA LEU A 309 11.09 0.17 8.52
C LEU A 309 10.12 -0.97 8.82
N VAL A 310 9.51 -1.51 7.77
CA VAL A 310 8.55 -2.62 7.82
C VAL A 310 9.28 -3.89 7.44
N ARG A 311 9.08 -4.97 8.20
CA ARG A 311 9.59 -6.30 7.88
C ARG A 311 8.41 -7.18 7.48
N ASN A 312 8.45 -7.76 6.29
CA ASN A 312 7.41 -8.69 5.85
C ASN A 312 7.58 -10.08 6.50
N ASP A 313 6.64 -10.99 6.22
CA ASP A 313 6.63 -12.34 6.81
C ASP A 313 7.88 -13.17 6.40
N ASP A 314 8.45 -12.86 5.24
CA ASP A 314 9.68 -13.49 4.72
C ASP A 314 10.98 -12.86 5.28
N GLY A 315 10.86 -11.86 6.17
CA GLY A 315 11.99 -11.17 6.79
C GLY A 315 12.65 -10.08 5.94
N GLN A 316 12.16 -9.85 4.72
CA GLN A 316 12.59 -8.78 3.82
C GLN A 316 12.15 -7.42 4.35
N ILE A 317 12.91 -6.38 3.98
CA ILE A 317 12.72 -5.02 4.49
C ILE A 317 12.05 -4.16 3.43
N CYS A 318 10.97 -3.49 3.82
CA CYS A 318 10.27 -2.47 3.06
C CYS A 318 10.29 -1.14 3.80
N PHE A 319 10.12 -0.05 3.07
CA PHE A 319 10.03 1.29 3.65
C PHE A 319 8.68 1.92 3.33
N VAL A 320 8.08 2.52 4.36
CA VAL A 320 6.94 3.43 4.22
C VAL A 320 7.39 4.80 4.71
N GLU A 321 7.21 5.83 3.91
CA GLU A 321 7.57 7.21 4.24
C GLU A 321 6.34 8.09 4.27
N TYR A 322 6.23 8.94 5.27
CA TYR A 322 5.25 10.00 5.37
C TYR A 322 5.96 11.36 5.38
N TYR A 323 5.51 12.26 4.52
CA TYR A 323 5.90 13.66 4.51
C TYR A 323 4.71 14.51 4.93
N CYS A 324 4.92 15.42 5.88
CA CYS A 324 3.87 16.33 6.36
C CYS A 324 4.42 17.76 6.48
N CYS A 325 3.67 18.73 5.94
CA CYS A 325 3.98 20.14 6.17
C CYS A 325 3.67 20.52 7.63
N PRO A 326 4.41 21.47 8.21
CA PRO A 326 4.06 22.02 9.51
C PRO A 326 2.72 22.76 9.44
N ASP A 327 2.03 22.81 10.57
CA ASP A 327 0.87 23.67 10.79
C ASP A 327 1.39 25.07 11.17
N GLU A 328 1.36 25.97 10.21
CA GLU A 328 1.64 27.38 10.43
C GLU A 328 0.36 28.02 10.97
N GLU A 329 0.27 28.22 12.28
CA GLU A 329 -0.66 29.22 12.82
C GLU A 329 -0.22 30.56 12.21
N LEU A 330 -1.03 31.14 11.32
CA LEU A 330 -0.85 32.52 10.88
C LEU A 330 -0.78 33.36 12.16
N GLU A 331 0.39 33.94 12.47
CA GLU A 331 0.50 34.93 13.53
C GLU A 331 -0.51 36.05 13.18
N GLU A 332 -1.62 36.12 13.91
CA GLU A 332 -2.53 37.28 13.91
C GLU A 332 -1.84 38.51 14.52
#